data_AF-A0A075H2B2-F1
#
_entry.id   AF-A0A075H2B2-F1
#
_cell.length_a   1.000
_cell.length_b   1.000
_cell.length_c   1.000
_cell.angle_alpha   90.00
_cell.angle_beta   90.00
_cell.angle_gamma   90.00
#
_symmetry.space_group_name_H-M   'P 1'
#
loop_
_entity.id
_entity.type
_entity.pdbx_description
1 polymer ?
#
loop_
_entity_poly.entity_id
_entity_poly.type
_entity_poly.pdbx_seq_one_letter_code
_entity_poly.pdbx_strand_id
1 'polypeptide(L)'
;VYGIGDTTADKLLEKFGTADEVFSATTEEIAKISGFTDYRASVIRKKLDKHAKTRGQEYRDKKRGEPFYHRGYSGYGKESFS
;
A
#
# COMPACT_ATOMS: atom_id res chain seq x y z
N VAL A 1 0.00 -12.18 -4.74
CA VAL A 1 -0.83 -11.61 -5.84
C VAL A 1 -0.10 -11.86 -7.15
N TYR A 2 -0.69 -12.57 -8.12
CA TYR A 2 0.00 -12.87 -9.38
C TYR A 2 0.33 -11.59 -10.17
N GLY A 3 1.56 -11.49 -10.68
CA GLY A 3 2.02 -10.36 -11.49
C GLY A 3 2.44 -9.11 -10.70
N ILE A 4 2.52 -9.16 -9.37
CA ILE A 4 3.27 -8.18 -8.56
C ILE A 4 4.56 -8.88 -8.14
N GLY A 5 5.71 -8.37 -8.57
CA GLY A 5 7.02 -8.94 -8.21
C GLY A 5 7.42 -8.57 -6.78
N ASP A 6 8.33 -9.35 -6.19
CA ASP A 6 8.71 -9.26 -4.77
C ASP A 6 9.16 -7.84 -4.37
N THR A 7 10.03 -7.21 -5.15
CA THR A 7 10.46 -5.81 -4.90
C THR A 7 9.31 -4.79 -4.86
N THR A 8 8.23 -5.05 -5.60
CA THR A 8 7.03 -4.19 -5.56
C THR A 8 6.19 -4.49 -4.32
N ALA A 9 6.12 -5.76 -3.90
CA ALA A 9 5.45 -6.17 -2.68
C ALA A 9 6.15 -5.62 -1.43
N ASP A 10 7.49 -5.67 -1.39
CA ASP A 10 8.29 -5.08 -0.31
C ASP A 10 8.00 -3.59 -0.15
N LYS A 11 8.09 -2.79 -1.23
CA LYS A 11 7.80 -1.35 -1.16
C LYS A 11 6.38 -1.02 -0.67
N LEU A 12 5.41 -1.86 -1.03
CA LEU A 12 4.03 -1.71 -0.57
C LEU A 12 3.95 -1.99 0.94
N LEU A 13 4.58 -3.07 1.42
CA LEU A 13 4.62 -3.40 2.84
C LEU A 13 5.44 -2.39 3.66
N GLU A 14 6.55 -1.88 3.14
CA GLU A 14 7.33 -0.82 3.77
C GLU A 14 6.49 0.46 3.95
N LYS A 15 5.69 0.82 2.95
CA LYS A 15 4.85 2.03 2.99
C LYS A 15 3.62 1.88 3.85
N PHE A 16 2.94 0.74 3.75
CA PHE A 16 1.61 0.51 4.31
C PHE A 16 1.61 -0.40 5.54
N GLY A 17 2.72 -1.05 5.88
CA GLY A 17 2.89 -1.85 7.09
C GLY A 17 2.34 -3.27 6.99
N THR A 18 1.05 -3.43 6.70
CA THR A 18 0.39 -4.74 6.68
C THR A 18 -0.21 -5.07 5.32
N ALA A 19 -0.37 -6.38 5.05
CA ALA A 19 -1.02 -6.82 3.81
C ALA A 19 -2.45 -6.27 3.69
N ASP A 20 -3.18 -6.15 4.80
CA ASP A 20 -4.54 -5.61 4.78
C ASP A 20 -4.57 -4.13 4.40
N GLU A 21 -3.66 -3.33 4.96
CA GLU A 21 -3.47 -1.93 4.57
C GLU A 21 -3.04 -1.79 3.09
N VAL A 22 -2.20 -2.70 2.57
CA VAL A 22 -1.88 -2.75 1.14
C VAL A 22 -3.14 -3.00 0.29
N PHE A 23 -4.03 -3.89 0.71
CA PHE A 23 -5.29 -4.15 -0.01
C PHE A 23 -6.31 -3.02 0.14
N SER A 24 -6.24 -2.23 1.20
CA SER A 24 -7.07 -1.05 1.43
C SER A 24 -6.49 0.25 0.89
N ALA A 25 -5.23 0.27 0.44
CA ALA A 25 -4.63 1.47 -0.14
C ALA A 25 -5.31 1.89 -1.46
N THR A 26 -5.57 3.17 -1.62
CA THR A 26 -6.09 3.75 -2.87
C THR A 26 -5.00 3.86 -3.94
N THR A 27 -5.42 4.08 -5.19
CA THR A 27 -4.46 4.31 -6.30
C THR A 27 -3.55 5.52 -6.03
N GLU A 28 -4.12 6.60 -5.48
CA GLU A 28 -3.41 7.83 -5.17
C GLU A 28 -2.32 7.62 -4.12
N GLU A 29 -2.59 6.77 -3.13
CA GLU A 29 -1.62 6.46 -2.09
C GLU A 29 -0.51 5.54 -2.56
N ILE A 30 -0.86 4.57 -3.42
CA ILE A 30 0.14 3.72 -4.08
C ILE A 30 1.05 4.59 -4.96
N ALA A 31 0.52 5.63 -5.62
CA ALA A 31 1.30 6.56 -6.42
C ALA A 31 2.28 7.41 -5.59
N LYS A 32 2.07 7.56 -4.27
CA LYS A 32 3.01 8.25 -3.36
C LYS A 32 4.28 7.43 -3.07
N ILE A 33 4.37 6.18 -3.52
CA ILE A 33 5.58 5.36 -3.38
C ILE A 33 6.63 5.82 -4.39
N SER A 34 7.85 6.09 -3.91
CA SER A 34 8.95 6.53 -4.76
C SER A 34 9.24 5.52 -5.87
N GLY A 35 9.26 6.03 -7.11
CA GLY A 35 9.47 5.23 -8.33
C GLY A 35 8.22 4.56 -8.88
N PHE A 36 7.03 4.83 -8.33
CA PHE A 36 5.76 4.47 -8.95
C PHE A 36 5.17 5.65 -9.72
N THR A 37 4.67 5.38 -10.92
CA THR A 37 3.87 6.32 -11.72
C THR A 37 2.39 6.06 -11.47
N ASP A 38 1.51 7.02 -11.78
CA ASP A 38 0.05 6.84 -11.70
C ASP A 38 -0.43 5.62 -12.48
N TYR A 39 0.14 5.38 -13.67
CA TYR A 39 -0.15 4.20 -14.46
C TYR A 39 0.22 2.91 -13.71
N ARG A 40 1.42 2.87 -13.12
CA ARG A 40 1.89 1.69 -12.37
C ARG A 40 1.03 1.47 -11.12
N ALA A 41 0.66 2.53 -10.42
CA ALA A 41 -0.23 2.47 -9.27
C ALA A 41 -1.61 1.91 -9.66
N SER A 42 -2.18 2.36 -10.77
CA SER A 42 -3.46 1.86 -11.31
C SER A 42 -3.40 0.36 -11.65
N VAL A 43 -2.31 -0.08 -12.28
CA VAL A 43 -2.09 -1.51 -12.60
C VAL A 43 -1.98 -2.35 -11.33
N ILE A 44 -1.26 -1.87 -10.31
CA ILE A 44 -1.12 -2.55 -9.02
C ILE A 44 -2.49 -2.65 -8.34
N ARG A 45 -3.24 -1.55 -8.24
CA ARG A 45 -4.60 -1.52 -7.66
C ARG A 45 -5.52 -2.55 -8.33
N LYS A 46 -5.54 -2.60 -9.66
CA LYS A 46 -6.32 -3.60 -10.42
C LYS A 46 -5.93 -5.04 -10.09
N LYS A 47 -4.63 -5.32 -9.89
CA LYS A 47 -4.15 -6.66 -9.51
C LYS A 47 -4.55 -7.02 -8.08
N LEU A 48 -4.46 -6.07 -7.15
CA LEU A 48 -4.91 -6.23 -5.78
C LEU A 48 -6.43 -6.50 -5.72
N ASP A 49 -7.24 -5.72 -6.46
CA ASP A 49 -8.69 -5.93 -6.55
C ASP A 49 -9.05 -7.30 -7.13
N LYS A 50 -8.38 -7.74 -8.20
CA LYS A 50 -8.59 -9.07 -8.78
C LYS A 50 -8.30 -10.19 -7.79
N HIS A 51 -7.28 -10.04 -6.95
CA HIS A 51 -6.90 -11.04 -5.95
C HIS A 51 -7.82 -11.02 -4.72
N ALA A 52 -8.33 -9.85 -4.33
CA ALA A 52 -9.14 -9.71 -3.14
C ALA A 52 -10.56 -10.30 -3.28
N LYS A 53 -11.06 -10.60 -4.50
CA LYS A 53 -12.45 -11.02 -4.80
C LYS A 53 -12.97 -12.24 -4.04
N THR A 54 -12.14 -12.98 -3.31
CA THR A 54 -12.53 -14.25 -2.66
C THR A 54 -12.65 -14.21 -1.14
N ARG A 55 -11.99 -13.28 -0.41
CA ARG A 55 -12.12 -13.14 1.06
C ARG A 55 -11.87 -11.69 1.53
N GLY A 56 -12.81 -11.13 2.30
CA GLY A 56 -12.63 -9.84 3.02
C GLY A 56 -12.85 -8.57 2.20
N GLN A 57 -13.49 -8.63 1.01
CA GLN A 57 -13.72 -7.46 0.15
C GLN A 57 -14.51 -6.36 0.85
N GLU A 58 -15.68 -6.68 1.42
CA GLU A 58 -16.55 -5.69 2.05
C GLU A 58 -15.84 -4.88 3.15
N TYR A 59 -15.07 -5.58 4.00
CA TYR A 59 -14.25 -4.94 5.03
C TYR A 59 -13.19 -4.01 4.42
N ARG A 60 -12.49 -4.45 3.37
CA ARG A 60 -11.43 -3.67 2.72
C ARG A 60 -11.96 -2.48 1.91
N ASP A 61 -13.11 -2.63 1.28
CA ASP A 61 -13.82 -1.56 0.58
C ASP A 61 -14.32 -0.50 1.56
N LYS A 62 -14.86 -0.92 2.71
CA LYS A 62 -15.17 -0.02 3.81
C LYS A 62 -13.93 0.72 4.30
N LYS A 63 -12.81 0.00 4.49
CA LYS A 63 -11.52 0.60 4.90
C LYS A 63 -10.95 1.58 3.88
N ARG A 64 -11.20 1.37 2.58
CA ARG A 64 -10.85 2.34 1.51
C ARG A 64 -11.59 3.67 1.61
N GLY A 65 -12.82 3.64 2.13
CA GLY A 65 -13.62 4.85 2.34
C GLY A 65 -13.21 5.64 3.60
N GLU A 66 -12.39 5.05 4.48
CA GLU A 66 -11.84 5.73 5.65
C GLU A 66 -10.57 6.51 5.25
N PRO A 67 -10.35 7.71 5.80
CA PRO A 67 -9.10 8.44 5.55
C PRO A 67 -7.92 7.60 6.02
N PHE A 68 -6.95 7.42 5.13
CA PHE A 68 -5.78 6.63 5.44
C PHE A 68 -4.84 7.42 6.34
N TYR A 69 -4.75 6.99 7.60
CA TYR A 69 -3.79 7.55 8.53
C TYR A 69 -2.45 6.87 8.30
N HIS A 70 -1.47 7.62 7.79
CA HIS A 70 -0.09 7.16 7.78
C HIS A 70 0.33 6.91 9.23
N ARG A 71 0.46 5.64 9.63
CA ARG A 71 1.16 5.29 10.86
C ARG A 71 2.58 5.80 10.68
N GLY A 72 2.88 6.94 11.28
CA GLY A 72 4.18 7.60 11.15
C GLY A 72 5.28 6.62 11.55
N TYR A 73 6.03 6.14 10.57
CA TYR A 73 7.35 5.60 10.83
C TYR A 73 8.21 6.78 11.31
N SER A 74 8.30 6.92 12.64
CA SER A 74 9.38 7.66 13.29
C SER A 74 10.69 7.09 12.76
N GLY A 75 11.50 7.96 12.15
CA GLY A 75 12.60 7.60 11.28
C GLY A 75 13.78 6.91 11.96
N TYR A 76 14.59 6.26 11.13
CA TYR A 76 16.02 6.20 11.35
C TYR A 76 16.65 7.55 10.94
N GLY A 77 17.40 8.15 11.87
CA GLY A 77 18.18 9.38 11.73
C GLY A 77 17.41 10.61 12.25
N LYS A 78 17.68 11.13 13.45
CA LYS A 78 19.01 11.60 13.89
C LYS A 78 19.22 11.32 15.37
N GLU A 79 20.26 10.53 15.67
CA GLU A 79 20.92 10.58 16.97
C GLU A 79 21.45 12.00 17.17
N SER A 80 20.88 12.71 18.14
CA SER A 80 21.50 13.87 18.76
C SER A 80 22.59 13.35 19.69
N PHE A 81 23.85 13.43 19.29
CA PHE A 81 24.95 13.45 20.25
C PHE A 81 24.94 14.84 20.89
N SER A 82 24.71 14.87 22.21
CA SER A 82 24.97 16.04 23.07
C SER A 82 26.47 16.19 23.31
#